data_AF-A0A2R4BP96-F1
#
_entry.id   AF-A0A2R4BP96-F1
#
_cell.length_a   1.000
_cell.length_b   1.000
_cell.length_c   1.000
_cell.angle_alpha   90.00
_cell.angle_beta   90.00
_cell.angle_gamma   90.00
#
_symmetry.space_group_name_H-M   'P 1'
#
loop_
_entity.id
_entity.type
_entity.pdbx_description
1 polymer ?
#
loop_
_entity_poly.entity_id
_entity_poly.type
_entity_poly.pdbx_seq_one_letter_code
_entity_poly.pdbx_strand_id
1 'polypeptide(L)' 'MPTCPRCDGTDCRQSPWRSEDERRTHPGELAWRCMSCVHRFYSPAPKGVLRNNPLFAAIGGSTFLVVVAVVVILWVWKS' A
#
# COMPACT_ATOMS: atom_id res chain seq x y z
N MET A 1 -9.66 0.59 -11.91
CA MET A 1 -9.69 2.03 -11.62
C MET A 1 -11.14 2.41 -11.32
N PRO A 2 -11.45 3.34 -10.41
CA PRO A 2 -12.84 3.67 -10.11
C PRO A 2 -13.47 4.55 -11.20
N THR A 3 -14.72 4.25 -11.55
CA THR A 3 -15.53 5.05 -12.50
C THR A 3 -16.15 6.24 -11.78
N CYS A 4 -16.17 7.41 -12.42
CA CYS A 4 -16.78 8.58 -11.81
C CYS A 4 -18.32 8.47 -11.80
N PRO A 5 -19.00 8.63 -10.66
CA PRO A 5 -20.47 8.50 -10.58
C PRO A 5 -21.25 9.64 -11.25
N ARG A 6 -20.56 10.67 -11.74
CA ARG A 6 -21.19 11.88 -12.30
C ARG A 6 -21.09 11.98 -13.82
N CYS A 7 -20.00 11.50 -14.39
CA CYS A 7 -19.72 11.63 -15.81
C CYS A 7 -19.33 10.29 -16.46
N ASP A 8 -19.39 9.19 -15.69
CA ASP A 8 -18.97 7.84 -16.08
C ASP A 8 -17.54 7.76 -16.64
N GLY A 9 -16.74 8.80 -16.39
CA GLY A 9 -15.36 8.88 -16.81
C GLY A 9 -14.51 7.85 -16.08
N THR A 10 -13.64 7.17 -16.83
CA THR A 10 -12.63 6.25 -16.29
C THR A 10 -11.34 6.96 -15.88
N ASP A 11 -11.21 8.23 -16.26
CA ASP A 11 -10.01 9.03 -16.05
C ASP A 11 -10.03 9.68 -14.65
N CYS A 12 -9.82 8.84 -13.63
CA CYS A 12 -9.84 9.24 -12.21
C CYS A 12 -8.44 9.11 -11.58
N ARG A 13 -8.01 10.17 -10.88
CA ARG A 13 -6.73 10.23 -10.16
C ARG A 13 -6.95 10.29 -8.65
N GLN A 14 -6.06 9.67 -7.88
CA GLN A 14 -6.03 9.83 -6.43
C GLN A 14 -5.69 11.28 -6.05
N SER A 15 -6.51 11.88 -5.19
CA SER A 15 -6.32 13.22 -4.67
C SER A 15 -5.85 13.18 -3.21
N PRO A 16 -5.05 14.17 -2.76
CA PRO A 16 -4.67 14.28 -1.37
C PRO A 16 -5.88 14.60 -0.48
N TRP A 17 -5.85 14.08 0.75
CA TRP A 17 -6.78 14.44 1.82
C TRP A 17 -6.72 15.95 2.09
N ARG A 18 -7.87 16.57 2.33
CA ARG A 18 -7.95 18.01 2.64
C ARG A 18 -7.63 18.27 4.11
N SER A 19 -7.95 17.33 4.99
CA SER A 19 -7.60 17.36 6.41
C SER A 19 -7.35 15.95 6.97
N GLU A 20 -6.71 15.88 8.14
CA GLU A 20 -6.58 14.62 8.86
C GLU A 20 -7.94 14.10 9.35
N ASP A 21 -8.86 15.01 9.69
CA ASP A 21 -10.22 14.66 10.10
C ASP A 21 -11.00 13.97 8.98
N GLU A 22 -10.91 14.46 7.74
CA GLU A 22 -11.52 13.81 6.57
C GLU A 22 -10.99 12.38 6.39
N ARG A 23 -9.69 12.17 6.61
CA ARG A 23 -9.07 10.85 6.56
C ARG A 23 -9.57 9.94 7.69
N ARG A 24 -9.88 10.47 8.87
CA ARG A 24 -10.43 9.68 9.99
C ARG A 24 -11.89 9.31 9.77
N THR A 25 -12.67 10.18 9.14
CA THR A 25 -14.08 9.91 8.82
C THR A 25 -14.25 8.85 7.74
N HIS A 26 -13.24 8.66 6.88
CA HIS A 26 -13.25 7.71 5.76
C HIS A 26 -12.18 6.61 5.91
N PRO A 27 -12.29 5.70 6.90
CA PRO A 27 -11.31 4.65 7.10
C PRO A 27 -11.34 3.61 5.96
N GLY A 28 -10.20 3.41 5.29
CA GLY A 28 -10.04 2.40 4.23
C GLY A 28 -10.48 2.84 2.82
N GLU A 29 -11.02 4.05 2.71
CA GLU A 29 -11.32 4.69 1.43
C GLU A 29 -10.18 5.63 1.02
N LEU A 30 -10.10 5.96 -0.26
CA LEU A 30 -9.21 7.00 -0.77
C LEU A 30 -10.04 8.10 -1.41
N ALA A 31 -9.57 9.34 -1.30
CA ALA A 31 -10.13 10.45 -2.05
C ALA A 31 -9.69 10.36 -3.52
N TRP A 32 -10.67 10.26 -4.42
CA TRP A 32 -10.49 10.26 -5.87
C TRP A 32 -11.02 11.55 -6.47
N ARG A 33 -10.41 11.98 -7.57
CA ARG A 33 -10.83 13.12 -8.38
C ARG A 33 -10.88 12.70 -9.84
N CYS A 34 -12.04 12.86 -10.46
CA CYS A 34 -12.19 12.66 -11.89
C CYS A 34 -11.53 13.82 -12.65
N MET A 35 -10.77 13.54 -13.71
CA MET A 35 -10.16 14.55 -14.57
C MET A 35 -11.13 15.12 -15.59
N SER A 36 -12.14 14.35 -16.00
CA SER A 36 -13.14 14.78 -17.00
C SER A 36 -14.15 15.77 -16.43
N CYS A 37 -14.66 15.53 -15.22
CA CYS A 37 -15.68 16.38 -14.60
C CYS A 37 -15.24 17.02 -13.27
N VAL A 38 -13.98 16.86 -12.88
CA VAL A 38 -13.37 17.48 -11.67
C VAL A 38 -14.05 17.05 -10.36
N HIS A 39 -14.97 16.09 -10.44
CA HIS A 39 -15.77 15.63 -9.31
C HIS A 39 -14.91 14.85 -8.32
N ARG A 40 -14.97 15.23 -7.04
CA ARG A 40 -14.28 14.55 -5.95
C ARG A 40 -15.23 13.55 -5.30
N PHE A 41 -14.77 12.32 -5.13
CA PHE A 41 -15.54 11.24 -4.54
C PHE A 41 -14.63 10.29 -3.77
N TYR A 42 -15.20 9.51 -2.87
CA TYR A 42 -14.48 8.52 -2.10
C TYR A 42 -14.75 7.14 -2.67
N SER A 43 -13.70 6.35 -2.81
CA SER A 43 -13.81 4.98 -3.31
C SER A 43 -12.82 4.12 -2.55
N PRO A 44 -13.15 2.86 -2.24
CA PRO A 44 -12.21 1.94 -1.61
C PRO A 44 -10.91 1.96 -2.41
N ALA A 45 -9.78 2.01 -1.69
CA ALA A 45 -8.49 1.88 -2.34
C ALA A 45 -8.52 0.61 -3.20
N PRO A 46 -8.16 0.66 -4.49
CA PRO A 46 -7.81 -0.57 -5.18
C PRO A 46 -6.74 -1.18 -4.30
N LYS A 47 -7.04 -2.34 -3.70
CA LYS A 47 -6.11 -3.07 -2.85
C LYS A 47 -4.87 -3.25 -3.70
N GLY A 48 -3.90 -2.37 -3.50
CA GLY A 48 -2.69 -2.34 -4.29
C GLY A 48 -2.12 -3.74 -4.16
N VAL A 49 -1.99 -4.39 -5.30
CA VAL A 49 -1.33 -5.68 -5.47
C VAL A 49 0.09 -5.66 -4.84
N LEU A 50 0.60 -4.50 -4.43
CA LEU A 50 1.83 -4.33 -3.66
C LEU A 50 1.86 -4.98 -2.25
N ARG A 51 0.73 -5.28 -1.58
CA ARG A 51 0.78 -5.90 -0.23
C ARG A 51 0.77 -7.42 -0.23
N ASN A 52 0.82 -8.07 -1.40
CA ASN A 52 0.83 -9.53 -1.52
C ASN A 52 1.88 -10.00 -2.54
N ASN A 53 3.07 -9.38 -2.59
CA ASN A 53 4.21 -10.01 -3.25
C ASN A 53 4.97 -10.88 -2.22
N PRO A 54 4.70 -12.20 -2.12
CA PRO A 54 5.41 -13.11 -1.20
C PRO A 54 6.93 -13.11 -1.42
N LEU A 55 7.39 -12.61 -2.57
CA LEU A 55 8.81 -12.41 -2.89
C LEU A 55 9.52 -11.48 -1.90
N PHE A 56 8.91 -10.35 -1.48
CA PHE A 56 9.57 -9.44 -0.53
C PHE A 56 9.64 -10.01 0.88
N ALA A 57 8.63 -10.79 1.30
CA ALA A 57 8.65 -11.51 2.57
C ALA A 57 9.68 -12.65 2.59
N ALA A 58 9.86 -13.35 1.46
CA ALA A 58 10.83 -14.44 1.33
C ALA A 58 12.29 -13.93 1.37
N ILE A 59 12.58 -12.80 0.72
CA ILE A 59 13.94 -12.25 0.63
C ILE A 59 14.43 -11.74 2.00
N GLY A 60 13.55 -11.08 2.77
CA GLY A 60 13.87 -10.60 4.12
C GLY A 60 14.07 -11.71 5.16
N GLY A 61 13.27 -12.78 5.09
CA GLY A 61 13.39 -13.92 6.02
C GLY A 61 14.66 -14.74 5.80
N SER A 62 15.04 -14.98 4.54
CA SER A 62 16.23 -15.79 4.21
C SER A 62 17.53 -15.14 4.68
N THR A 63 17.70 -13.83 4.47
CA THR A 63 18.90 -13.10 4.91
C THR A 63 19.04 -13.09 6.43
N PHE A 64 17.94 -12.95 7.16
CA PHE A 64 17.96 -12.98 8.62
C PHE A 64 18.40 -14.34 9.18
N LEU A 65 17.91 -15.45 8.60
CA LEU A 65 18.30 -16.81 9.01
C LEU A 65 19.78 -17.10 8.75
N VAL A 66 20.31 -16.66 7.60
CA VAL A 66 21.73 -16.85 7.27
C VAL A 66 22.62 -16.09 8.26
N VAL A 67 22.27 -14.84 8.60
CA VAL A 67 23.02 -14.06 9.58
C VAL A 67 23.01 -14.72 10.95
N VAL A 68 21.85 -15.18 11.43
CA VAL A 68 21.74 -15.89 12.72
C VAL A 68 22.57 -17.17 12.72
N ALA A 69 22.49 -17.98 11.66
CA ALA A 69 23.26 -19.22 11.56
C ALA A 69 24.79 -18.96 11.61
N VAL A 70 25.27 -17.95 10.88
CA VAL A 70 26.70 -17.59 10.89
C VAL A 70 27.14 -17.13 12.28
N VAL A 71 26.34 -16.29 12.95
CA VAL A 71 26.65 -15.82 14.31
C VAL A 71 26.72 -16.99 15.29
N VAL A 72 25.77 -17.93 15.24
CA VAL A 72 25.77 -19.12 16.12
C VAL A 72 27.00 -19.99 15.87
N ILE A 73 27.34 -20.25 14.60
CA ILE A 73 28.53 -21.05 14.24
C ILE A 73 29.79 -20.38 14.79
N LEU A 74 29.95 -19.07 14.57
CA LEU A 74 31.10 -18.32 15.10
C LEU A 74 31.17 -18.37 16.63
N TRP A 75 30.02 -18.31 17.30
CA TRP A 75 29.96 -18.37 18.76
C TRP A 75 30.38 -19.74 19.30
N VAL A 76 29.93 -20.83 18.67
CA VAL A 76 30.32 -22.21 19.02
C VAL A 76 31.81 -22.44 18.82
N TRP A 77 32.42 -21.85 17.79
CA TRP A 77 33.87 -21.99 17.54
C TRP A 77 34.73 -21.09 18.45
N LYS A 78 34.14 -20.04 19.02
CA LYS A 78 34.82 -19.09 19.92
C LYS A 78 34.82 -19.57 21.38
N SER A 79 33.87 -20.42 21.75
CA SER A 79 33.69 -20.98 23.09
C SER A 79 34.42 -22.30 23.28
#